data_AF-A0A559M777-F1
#
_entry.id   AF-A0A559M777-F1
#
_cell.length_a   1.000
_cell.length_b   1.000
_cell.length_c   1.000
_cell.angle_alpha   90.00
_cell.angle_beta   90.00
_cell.angle_gamma   90.00
#
_symmetry.space_group_name_H-M   'P 1'
#
loop_
_entity.id
_entity.type
_entity.pdbx_description
1 polymer ?
#
loop_
_entity_poly.entity_id
_entity_poly.type
_entity_poly.pdbx_seq_one_letter_code
_entity_poly.pdbx_strand_id
1 'polypeptide(L)'
;MAPSVSEAVSQVTDEIPEKIAPKSLPVQTETKEESAPAVQAPSVETHHKEPLKLSGALDHFESFDVTPVIGREFVGVNLAKWLKAPNSDELIRDLAITISQRGVVFFRKQDDITNELQKELVQRLGQLSGKPSTSGLHIHPVSNSGRELGGKDDEISVISSEQAKKIYRDKLLFQTEKKQSGKEGWHSDITFEPVPSDYALLRLTQLPKTGGDTLWASGYEVYDRISTPVQKFLESLTATYA
;
A
#
# COMPACT_ATOMS: atom_id res chain seq x y z
N MET A 1 0.63 -23.11 -27.44
CA MET A 1 1.41 -22.16 -28.25
C MET A 1 0.49 -21.63 -29.34
N ALA A 2 0.20 -20.33 -29.32
CA ALA A 2 -0.58 -19.66 -30.35
C ALA A 2 0.14 -18.35 -30.68
N PRO A 3 0.50 -18.08 -31.95
CA PRO A 3 1.09 -16.82 -32.33
C PRO A 3 -0.02 -15.78 -32.56
N SER A 4 0.18 -14.54 -32.13
CA SER A 4 -0.67 -13.43 -32.56
C SER A 4 0.19 -12.24 -32.96
N VAL A 5 -0.16 -11.68 -34.12
CA VAL A 5 0.51 -10.59 -34.84
C VAL A 5 -0.28 -9.30 -34.61
N SER A 6 0.45 -8.20 -34.40
CA SER A 6 -0.08 -6.84 -34.27
C SER A 6 -0.19 -6.17 -35.65
N GLU A 7 -1.29 -5.45 -35.91
CA GLU A 7 -1.36 -4.41 -36.94
C GLU A 7 -1.99 -3.12 -36.38
N ALA A 8 -1.58 -1.99 -36.95
CA ALA A 8 -1.83 -0.65 -36.46
C ALA A 8 -2.78 0.15 -37.39
N VAL A 9 -3.68 0.91 -36.75
CA VAL A 9 -4.33 2.18 -37.14
C VAL A 9 -5.27 2.20 -38.36
N SER A 10 -6.53 2.61 -38.10
CA SER A 10 -7.15 3.72 -38.83
C SER A 10 -8.06 4.51 -37.89
N GLN A 11 -7.85 5.82 -37.82
CA GLN A 11 -8.78 6.77 -37.22
C GLN A 11 -9.99 6.91 -38.15
N VAL A 12 -11.20 6.75 -37.59
CA VAL A 12 -12.43 7.25 -38.20
C VAL A 12 -13.10 8.10 -37.13
N THR A 13 -13.15 9.39 -37.38
CA THR A 13 -13.85 10.39 -36.57
C THR A 13 -15.32 10.38 -36.97
N ASP A 14 -16.20 9.99 -36.06
CA ASP A 14 -17.64 10.24 -36.20
C ASP A 14 -18.02 11.51 -35.42
N GLU A 15 -18.84 12.32 -36.08
CA GLU A 15 -19.29 13.66 -35.66
C GLU A 15 -20.14 13.62 -34.38
N ILE A 16 -19.87 14.57 -33.48
CA ILE A 16 -20.62 14.80 -32.23
C ILE A 16 -21.81 15.74 -32.55
N PRO A 17 -23.07 15.35 -32.35
CA PRO A 17 -24.17 16.29 -32.40
C PRO A 17 -24.21 17.15 -31.13
N GLU A 18 -24.18 18.47 -31.35
CA GLU A 18 -24.21 19.53 -30.35
C GLU A 18 -25.62 19.69 -29.71
N LYS A 19 -25.62 20.13 -28.43
CA LYS A 19 -26.72 20.63 -27.58
C LYS A 19 -27.59 19.63 -26.82
N ILE A 20 -27.41 19.61 -25.49
CA ILE A 20 -28.48 19.93 -24.53
C ILE A 20 -27.87 20.75 -23.36
N ALA A 21 -28.32 22.00 -23.19
CA ALA A 21 -27.98 22.84 -22.04
C ALA A 21 -28.72 22.36 -20.77
N PRO A 22 -28.10 22.33 -19.58
CA PRO A 22 -28.80 21.98 -18.36
C PRO A 22 -29.70 23.14 -17.89
N LYS A 23 -31.00 22.86 -17.74
CA LYS A 23 -31.96 23.74 -17.06
C LYS A 23 -31.60 23.80 -15.56
N SER A 24 -31.45 25.02 -15.05
CA SER A 24 -31.24 25.31 -13.62
C SER A 24 -32.49 24.93 -12.80
N LEU A 25 -32.33 24.03 -11.83
CA LEU A 25 -33.30 23.80 -10.76
C LEU A 25 -32.87 24.58 -9.51
N PRO A 26 -33.79 25.24 -8.78
CA PRO A 26 -33.44 25.98 -7.58
C PRO A 26 -33.11 25.01 -6.43
N VAL A 27 -31.89 25.12 -5.90
CA VAL A 27 -31.46 24.46 -4.66
C VAL A 27 -31.84 25.37 -3.50
N GLN A 28 -32.73 24.89 -2.62
CA GLN A 28 -32.94 25.49 -1.30
C GLN A 28 -31.83 25.00 -0.37
N THR A 29 -30.92 25.90 0.00
CA THR A 29 -29.90 25.69 1.03
C THR A 29 -30.48 26.03 2.40
N GLU A 30 -30.80 25.03 3.21
CA GLU A 30 -30.81 25.17 4.68
C GLU A 30 -29.46 24.67 5.20
N THR A 31 -28.53 25.59 5.40
CA THR A 31 -27.23 25.30 6.02
C THR A 31 -27.39 25.39 7.53
N LYS A 32 -27.35 24.25 8.21
CA LYS A 32 -27.07 24.18 9.64
C LYS A 32 -25.54 24.15 9.79
N GLU A 33 -24.95 25.32 10.05
CA GLU A 33 -23.53 25.46 10.37
C GLU A 33 -23.27 24.90 11.77
N GLU A 34 -22.84 23.64 11.83
CA GLU A 34 -22.15 23.11 13.00
C GLU A 34 -20.67 22.98 12.59
N SER A 35 -19.88 23.99 12.97
CA SER A 35 -18.47 24.08 12.61
C SER A 35 -17.67 23.03 13.39
N ALA A 36 -17.37 21.92 12.72
CA ALA A 36 -16.26 21.07 13.14
C ALA A 36 -14.98 21.93 13.15
N PRO A 37 -14.12 21.82 14.18
CA PRO A 37 -12.90 22.61 14.23
C PRO A 37 -12.05 22.32 12.99
N ALA A 38 -11.60 23.38 12.32
CA ALA A 38 -10.74 23.28 11.15
C ALA A 38 -9.46 22.52 11.54
N VAL A 39 -9.35 21.27 11.10
CA VAL A 39 -8.10 20.51 11.21
C VAL A 39 -7.11 21.20 10.29
N GLN A 40 -6.13 21.88 10.88
CA GLN A 40 -5.02 22.45 10.11
C GLN A 40 -4.36 21.31 9.34
N ALA A 41 -4.29 21.44 8.00
CA ALA A 41 -3.55 20.51 7.18
C ALA A 41 -2.10 20.45 7.68
N PRO A 42 -1.51 19.24 7.83
CA PRO A 42 -0.13 19.11 8.28
C PRO A 42 0.79 19.90 7.34
N SER A 43 1.78 20.59 7.91
CA SER A 43 2.79 21.30 7.13
C SER A 43 3.56 20.32 6.26
N VAL A 44 3.57 20.53 4.95
CA VAL A 44 4.38 19.74 4.01
C VAL A 44 5.85 20.03 4.28
N GLU A 45 6.59 19.06 4.81
CA GLU A 45 8.04 19.19 4.93
C GLU A 45 8.69 19.09 3.56
N THR A 46 9.35 20.15 3.11
CA THR A 46 10.00 20.24 1.79
C THR A 46 11.46 19.80 1.80
N HIS A 47 11.96 19.28 2.93
CA HIS A 47 13.34 18.85 3.07
C HIS A 47 13.50 17.41 2.56
N HIS A 48 13.66 17.27 1.25
CA HIS A 48 14.02 15.99 0.64
C HIS A 48 15.39 15.53 1.16
N LYS A 49 15.42 14.45 1.95
CA LYS A 49 16.67 13.79 2.34
C LYS A 49 17.28 13.13 1.11
N GLU A 50 18.61 13.13 1.01
CA GLU A 50 19.30 12.36 -0.04
C GLU A 50 18.92 10.87 0.08
N PRO A 51 18.77 10.14 -1.05
CA PRO A 51 18.49 8.72 -1.02
C PRO A 51 19.55 7.94 -0.24
N LEU A 52 19.11 7.00 0.59
CA LEU A 52 20.00 6.10 1.29
C LEU A 52 20.76 5.21 0.28
N LYS A 53 22.04 4.95 0.59
CA LYS A 53 22.92 4.10 -0.23
C LYS A 53 22.99 2.69 0.36
N LEU A 54 22.94 1.69 -0.52
CA LEU A 54 23.16 0.30 -0.17
C LEU A 54 24.60 0.11 0.35
N SER A 55 24.75 -0.71 1.38
CA SER A 55 26.05 -1.15 1.88
C SER A 55 26.61 -2.33 1.07
N GLY A 56 25.75 -3.07 0.37
CA GLY A 56 26.10 -4.29 -0.35
C GLY A 56 25.90 -5.55 0.50
N ALA A 57 25.32 -5.43 1.70
CA ALA A 57 25.10 -6.54 2.62
C ALA A 57 24.21 -7.65 2.03
N LEU A 58 23.38 -7.31 1.03
CA LEU A 58 22.49 -8.24 0.36
C LEU A 58 23.07 -8.89 -0.90
N ASP A 59 24.24 -8.44 -1.39
CA ASP A 59 24.78 -8.83 -2.70
C ASP A 59 25.17 -10.32 -2.78
N HIS A 60 25.42 -10.95 -1.63
CA HIS A 60 25.77 -12.37 -1.53
C HIS A 60 24.56 -13.31 -1.50
N PHE A 61 23.33 -12.78 -1.43
CA PHE A 61 22.12 -13.58 -1.45
C PHE A 61 21.56 -13.69 -2.86
N GLU A 62 21.21 -14.91 -3.25
CA GLU A 62 20.54 -15.14 -4.53
C GLU A 62 19.20 -14.41 -4.58
N SER A 63 18.97 -13.65 -5.64
CA SER A 63 17.72 -12.94 -5.89
C SER A 63 17.47 -12.72 -7.37
N PHE A 64 16.21 -12.46 -7.72
CA PHE A 64 15.83 -12.07 -9.07
C PHE A 64 14.69 -11.05 -9.03
N ASP A 65 14.62 -10.20 -10.06
CA ASP A 65 13.53 -9.26 -10.23
C ASP A 65 12.33 -9.96 -10.88
N VAL A 66 11.17 -9.89 -10.22
CA VAL A 66 9.95 -10.61 -10.62
C VAL A 66 9.31 -9.98 -11.85
N THR A 67 9.41 -8.65 -11.96
CA THR A 67 9.05 -7.88 -13.16
C THR A 67 10.17 -6.88 -13.46
N PRO A 68 10.22 -6.29 -14.67
CA PRO A 68 11.24 -5.31 -15.00
C PRO A 68 11.26 -4.11 -14.03
N VAL A 69 10.08 -3.61 -13.64
CA VAL A 69 9.98 -2.33 -12.91
C VAL A 69 9.88 -2.52 -11.41
N ILE A 70 9.11 -3.51 -10.93
CA ILE A 70 8.92 -3.77 -9.49
C ILE A 70 9.01 -5.25 -9.14
N GLY A 71 9.17 -5.51 -7.85
CA GLY A 71 9.21 -6.86 -7.31
C GLY A 71 10.61 -7.45 -7.39
N ARG A 72 11.10 -7.92 -6.24
CA ARG A 72 12.29 -8.76 -6.13
C ARG A 72 12.01 -9.93 -5.21
N GLU A 73 12.49 -11.12 -5.55
CA GLU A 73 12.41 -12.28 -4.67
C GLU A 73 13.82 -12.68 -4.23
N PHE A 74 14.01 -12.88 -2.93
CA PHE A 74 15.24 -13.47 -2.38
C PHE A 74 15.05 -14.98 -2.19
N VAL A 75 15.97 -15.76 -2.75
CA VAL A 75 15.88 -17.23 -2.78
C VAL A 75 16.62 -17.82 -1.58
N GLY A 76 15.98 -18.75 -0.87
CA GLY A 76 16.61 -19.51 0.21
C GLY A 76 16.95 -18.70 1.48
N VAL A 77 16.55 -17.43 1.56
CA VAL A 77 16.76 -16.56 2.72
C VAL A 77 15.79 -16.91 3.85
N ASN A 78 16.24 -16.77 5.10
CA ASN A 78 15.41 -16.85 6.30
C ASN A 78 15.56 -15.56 7.13
N LEU A 79 14.47 -14.79 7.22
CA LEU A 79 14.44 -13.48 7.87
C LEU A 79 14.70 -13.57 9.38
N ALA A 80 14.31 -14.67 10.03
CA ALA A 80 14.56 -14.85 11.46
C ALA A 80 16.05 -15.03 11.75
N LYS A 81 16.80 -15.62 10.81
CA LYS A 81 18.26 -15.69 10.88
C LYS A 81 18.90 -14.33 10.62
N TRP A 82 18.39 -13.54 9.66
CA TRP A 82 18.86 -12.17 9.43
C TRP A 82 18.67 -11.30 10.67
N LEU A 83 17.50 -11.34 11.31
CA LEU A 83 17.23 -10.58 12.53
C LEU A 83 18.23 -10.88 13.65
N LYS A 84 18.70 -12.13 13.75
CA LYS A 84 19.66 -12.59 14.77
C LYS A 84 21.14 -12.53 14.34
N ALA A 85 21.43 -12.13 13.10
CA ALA A 85 22.79 -12.11 12.58
C ALA A 85 23.62 -10.99 13.24
N PRO A 86 24.96 -11.14 13.35
CA PRO A 86 25.80 -10.08 13.90
C PRO A 86 25.71 -8.75 13.13
N ASN A 87 25.49 -8.81 11.82
CA ASN A 87 25.32 -7.66 10.93
C ASN A 87 23.84 -7.38 10.59
N SER A 88 22.93 -7.74 11.49
CA SER A 88 21.48 -7.64 11.29
C SER A 88 21.02 -6.24 10.87
N ASP A 89 21.56 -5.17 11.47
CA ASP A 89 21.19 -3.80 11.10
C ASP A 89 21.54 -3.46 9.65
N GLU A 90 22.68 -3.91 9.14
CA GLU A 90 23.09 -3.70 7.75
C GLU A 90 22.15 -4.45 6.79
N LEU A 91 21.82 -5.71 7.12
CA LEU A 91 20.90 -6.53 6.33
C LEU A 91 19.50 -5.90 6.26
N ILE A 92 18.95 -5.49 7.40
CA ILE A 92 17.60 -4.91 7.44
C ILE A 92 17.57 -3.51 6.82
N ARG A 93 18.63 -2.72 6.97
CA ARG A 93 18.76 -1.41 6.30
C ARG A 93 18.79 -1.57 4.78
N ASP A 94 19.65 -2.44 4.25
CA ASP A 94 19.72 -2.68 2.81
C ASP A 94 18.41 -3.29 2.29
N LEU A 95 17.71 -4.09 3.10
CA LEU A 95 16.38 -4.60 2.78
C LEU A 95 15.36 -3.46 2.65
N ALA A 96 15.35 -2.51 3.59
CA ALA A 96 14.47 -1.34 3.55
C ALA A 96 14.70 -0.49 2.29
N ILE A 97 15.97 -0.25 1.94
CA ILE A 97 16.37 0.45 0.71
C ILE A 97 15.91 -0.34 -0.53
N THR A 98 16.14 -1.65 -0.54
CA THR A 98 15.74 -2.53 -1.65
C THR A 98 14.22 -2.54 -1.84
N ILE A 99 13.44 -2.60 -0.77
CA ILE A 99 11.97 -2.51 -0.83
C ILE A 99 11.56 -1.16 -1.41
N SER A 100 12.16 -0.06 -0.95
CA SER A 100 11.87 1.29 -1.45
C SER A 100 12.18 1.44 -2.95
N GLN A 101 13.24 0.80 -3.44
CA GLN A 101 13.64 0.84 -4.85
C GLN A 101 12.85 -0.12 -5.75
N ARG A 102 12.42 -1.28 -5.22
CA ARG A 102 11.72 -2.33 -5.98
C ARG A 102 10.20 -2.34 -5.74
N GLY A 103 9.68 -1.51 -4.85
CA GLY A 103 8.26 -1.44 -4.46
C GLY A 103 7.80 -2.58 -3.56
N VAL A 104 8.19 -3.83 -3.86
CA VAL A 104 7.82 -5.02 -3.08
C VAL A 104 8.92 -6.07 -3.13
N VAL A 105 9.13 -6.79 -2.03
CA VAL A 105 10.08 -7.90 -1.92
C VAL A 105 9.40 -9.15 -1.37
N PHE A 106 9.76 -10.31 -1.92
CA PHE A 106 9.18 -11.61 -1.54
C PHE A 106 10.22 -12.53 -0.90
N PHE A 107 9.76 -13.27 0.11
CA PHE A 107 10.51 -14.33 0.79
C PHE A 107 9.65 -15.57 0.90
N ARG A 108 10.18 -16.72 0.46
CA ARG A 108 9.48 -18.01 0.52
C ARG A 108 9.83 -18.76 1.81
N LYS A 109 8.93 -19.62 2.30
CA LYS A 109 9.20 -20.56 3.41
C LYS A 109 9.73 -19.90 4.69
N GLN A 110 9.05 -18.84 5.14
CA GLN A 110 9.40 -18.11 6.36
C GLN A 110 8.70 -18.72 7.60
N ASP A 111 8.90 -20.02 7.82
CA ASP A 111 8.18 -20.79 8.86
C ASP A 111 8.57 -20.35 10.30
N ASP A 112 9.76 -19.76 10.46
CA ASP A 112 10.30 -19.34 11.75
C ASP A 112 9.88 -17.92 12.16
N ILE A 113 9.19 -17.17 11.29
CA ILE A 113 8.76 -15.81 11.61
C ILE A 113 7.52 -15.85 12.49
N THR A 114 7.70 -15.52 13.77
CA THR A 114 6.61 -15.33 14.75
C THR A 114 6.00 -13.94 14.63
N ASN A 115 4.89 -13.67 15.33
CA ASN A 115 4.31 -12.32 15.38
C ASN A 115 5.33 -11.31 15.94
N GLU A 116 6.04 -11.67 17.01
CA GLU A 116 7.07 -10.81 17.60
C GLU A 116 8.20 -10.48 16.61
N LEU A 117 8.70 -11.48 15.88
CA LEU A 117 9.74 -11.26 14.87
C LEU A 117 9.21 -10.46 13.67
N GLN A 118 7.95 -10.64 13.29
CA GLN A 118 7.30 -9.85 12.25
C GLN A 118 7.21 -8.37 12.66
N LYS A 119 6.80 -8.09 13.91
CA LYS A 119 6.75 -6.73 14.47
C LYS A 119 8.14 -6.11 14.55
N GLU A 120 9.11 -6.85 15.07
CA GLU A 120 10.50 -6.40 15.14
C GLU A 120 11.05 -6.03 13.75
N LEU A 121 10.84 -6.89 12.75
CA LEU A 121 11.30 -6.64 11.39
C LEU A 121 10.71 -5.36 10.80
N VAL A 122 9.39 -5.19 10.83
CA VAL A 122 8.72 -3.98 10.29
C VAL A 122 9.16 -2.73 11.02
N GLN A 123 9.24 -2.79 12.35
CA GLN A 123 9.69 -1.67 13.16
C GLN A 123 11.12 -1.26 12.79
N ARG A 124 12.01 -2.23 12.62
CA ARG A 124 13.42 -2.00 12.26
C ARG A 124 13.60 -1.51 10.83
N LEU A 125 12.81 -1.98 9.86
CA LEU A 125 12.82 -1.44 8.49
C LEU A 125 12.64 0.08 8.50
N GLY A 126 11.60 0.56 9.19
CA GLY A 126 11.34 1.99 9.32
C GLY A 126 12.40 2.74 10.11
N GLN A 127 12.84 2.21 11.25
CA GLN A 127 13.87 2.85 12.09
C GLN A 127 15.20 3.02 11.32
N LEU A 128 15.65 1.97 10.64
CA LEU A 128 16.92 1.96 9.92
C LEU A 128 16.85 2.74 8.59
N SER A 129 15.66 2.98 8.06
CA SER A 129 15.43 3.92 6.94
C SER A 129 15.11 5.35 7.38
N GLY A 130 15.06 5.63 8.68
CA GLY A 130 14.95 6.98 9.24
C GLY A 130 13.53 7.52 9.39
N LYS A 131 12.55 6.65 9.68
CA LYS A 131 11.20 7.07 10.06
C LYS A 131 11.21 7.96 11.31
N PRO A 132 10.22 8.86 11.49
CA PRO A 132 10.11 9.66 12.70
C PRO A 132 10.04 8.80 13.97
N SER A 133 10.64 9.25 15.06
CA SER A 133 10.61 8.53 16.35
C SER A 133 9.20 8.44 16.95
N THR A 134 8.30 9.31 16.53
CA THR A 134 6.88 9.30 16.89
C THR A 134 6.06 8.25 16.13
N SER A 135 6.61 7.65 15.06
CA SER A 135 5.93 6.64 14.24
C SER A 135 6.23 5.22 14.74
N GLY A 136 5.24 4.63 15.43
CA GLY A 136 5.28 3.26 15.94
C GLY A 136 4.71 2.22 14.98
N LEU A 137 4.40 1.03 15.50
CA LEU A 137 3.58 0.04 14.80
C LEU A 137 2.12 0.52 14.79
N HIS A 138 1.44 0.33 13.66
CA HIS A 138 0.06 0.79 13.52
C HIS A 138 -0.90 -0.09 14.32
N ILE A 139 -1.82 0.56 15.04
CA ILE A 139 -2.93 -0.09 15.75
C ILE A 139 -4.21 0.25 15.01
N HIS A 140 -4.84 -0.76 14.38
CA HIS A 140 -6.00 -0.52 13.53
C HIS A 140 -7.23 -0.09 14.36
N PRO A 141 -7.86 1.07 14.08
CA PRO A 141 -8.91 1.64 14.95
C PRO A 141 -10.18 0.77 15.05
N VAL A 142 -10.40 -0.11 14.07
CA VAL A 142 -11.58 -0.99 14.00
C VAL A 142 -11.25 -2.47 14.19
N SER A 143 -9.97 -2.88 14.10
CA SER A 143 -9.55 -4.29 14.06
C SER A 143 -8.46 -4.55 15.09
N ASN A 144 -8.66 -4.02 16.30
CA ASN A 144 -7.77 -4.17 17.43
C ASN A 144 -8.23 -5.32 18.36
N SER A 145 -7.32 -5.77 19.23
CA SER A 145 -7.49 -6.89 20.16
C SER A 145 -8.61 -6.71 21.18
N GLY A 146 -9.06 -5.46 21.38
CA GLY A 146 -10.20 -5.12 22.21
C GLY A 146 -11.57 -5.47 21.63
N ARG A 147 -11.67 -5.90 20.36
CA ARG A 147 -12.92 -6.38 19.76
C ARG A 147 -12.93 -7.90 19.69
N GLU A 148 -14.11 -8.53 19.78
CA GLU A 148 -14.33 -10.00 19.79
C GLU A 148 -13.60 -10.79 18.68
N LEU A 149 -13.10 -10.11 17.63
CA LEU A 149 -12.53 -10.69 16.43
C LEU A 149 -11.13 -10.17 16.08
N GLY A 150 -10.58 -9.21 16.84
CA GLY A 150 -9.17 -8.84 16.72
C GLY A 150 -8.28 -9.97 17.25
N GLY A 151 -7.09 -10.16 16.68
CA GLY A 151 -6.10 -11.02 17.32
C GLY A 151 -5.81 -10.55 18.75
N LYS A 152 -5.07 -11.32 19.55
CA LYS A 152 -4.68 -10.89 20.92
C LYS A 152 -3.66 -9.75 20.95
N ASP A 153 -3.28 -9.22 19.78
CA ASP A 153 -2.19 -8.27 19.57
C ASP A 153 -2.72 -7.10 18.74
N ASP A 154 -2.71 -5.90 19.32
CA ASP A 154 -3.22 -4.67 18.70
C ASP A 154 -2.39 -4.22 17.50
N GLU A 155 -1.13 -4.63 17.44
CA GLU A 155 -0.16 -4.25 16.41
C GLU A 155 -0.19 -5.24 15.22
N ILE A 156 -1.00 -6.30 15.29
CA ILE A 156 -1.17 -7.30 14.23
C ILE A 156 -2.59 -7.26 13.68
N SER A 157 -2.71 -6.77 12.44
CA SER A 157 -3.96 -6.85 11.68
C SER A 157 -4.10 -8.23 11.02
N VAL A 158 -5.07 -9.02 11.48
CA VAL A 158 -5.36 -10.35 10.92
C VAL A 158 -6.37 -10.24 9.77
N ILE A 159 -5.91 -10.54 8.55
CA ILE A 159 -6.78 -10.58 7.37
C ILE A 159 -7.36 -12.00 7.24
N SER A 160 -8.65 -12.16 7.56
CA SER A 160 -9.34 -13.46 7.46
C SER A 160 -10.67 -13.35 6.73
N SER A 161 -10.82 -14.16 5.67
CA SER A 161 -12.07 -14.24 4.90
C SER A 161 -13.23 -14.81 5.73
N GLU A 162 -12.96 -15.72 6.66
CA GLU A 162 -13.97 -16.27 7.57
C GLU A 162 -14.45 -15.23 8.57
N GLN A 163 -13.52 -14.44 9.14
CA GLN A 163 -13.88 -13.34 10.02
C GLN A 163 -14.68 -12.28 9.26
N ALA A 164 -14.24 -11.91 8.05
CA ALA A 164 -14.99 -10.98 7.21
C ALA A 164 -16.43 -11.48 6.94
N LYS A 165 -16.63 -12.76 6.61
CA LYS A 165 -17.97 -13.33 6.42
C LYS A 165 -18.85 -13.21 7.67
N LYS A 166 -18.28 -13.35 8.87
CA LYS A 166 -19.01 -13.20 10.14
C LYS A 166 -19.37 -11.74 10.39
N ILE A 167 -18.43 -10.81 10.20
CA ILE A 167 -18.61 -9.37 10.43
C ILE A 167 -19.64 -8.76 9.48
N TYR A 168 -19.61 -9.18 8.22
CA TYR A 168 -20.43 -8.61 7.15
C TYR A 168 -21.70 -9.42 6.86
N ARG A 169 -22.02 -10.43 7.70
CA ARG A 169 -23.18 -11.32 7.49
C ARG A 169 -24.49 -10.55 7.39
N ASP A 170 -24.66 -9.51 8.22
CA ASP A 170 -25.86 -8.68 8.26
C ASP A 170 -25.78 -7.44 7.34
N LYS A 171 -24.58 -7.10 6.83
CA LYS A 171 -24.43 -6.02 5.82
C LYS A 171 -24.82 -6.45 4.42
N LEU A 172 -25.11 -7.74 4.20
CA LEU A 172 -25.75 -8.20 2.97
C LEU A 172 -27.14 -7.55 2.76
N LEU A 173 -27.77 -7.03 3.82
CA LEU A 173 -29.06 -6.31 3.79
C LEU A 173 -28.92 -4.81 3.52
N PHE A 174 -27.72 -4.24 3.65
CA PHE A 174 -27.44 -2.82 3.42
C PHE A 174 -26.25 -2.71 2.46
N GLN A 175 -26.50 -2.97 1.18
CA GLN A 175 -25.65 -2.50 0.09
C GLN A 175 -25.63 -0.96 0.12
N THR A 176 -24.80 -0.42 1.01
CA THR A 176 -24.35 0.96 0.86
C THR A 176 -23.44 0.98 -0.35
N GLU A 177 -23.71 1.88 -1.28
CA GLU A 177 -22.93 2.14 -2.51
C GLU A 177 -21.51 2.64 -2.18
N LYS A 178 -20.72 1.88 -1.41
CA LYS A 178 -19.32 2.21 -1.19
C LYS A 178 -18.58 1.94 -2.49
N LYS A 179 -18.21 3.02 -3.18
CA LYS A 179 -17.52 3.03 -4.48
C LYS A 179 -16.13 2.37 -4.45
N GLN A 180 -15.55 2.14 -3.27
CA GLN A 180 -14.24 1.50 -3.13
C GLN A 180 -14.20 0.56 -1.92
N SER A 181 -13.83 -0.70 -2.17
CA SER A 181 -13.61 -1.73 -1.16
C SER A 181 -12.12 -1.92 -0.98
N GLY A 182 -11.62 -1.89 0.26
CA GLY A 182 -10.18 -2.00 0.55
C GLY A 182 -9.54 -3.32 0.09
N LYS A 183 -10.33 -4.37 -0.19
CA LYS A 183 -9.80 -5.65 -0.72
C LYS A 183 -9.99 -5.81 -2.24
N GLU A 184 -10.88 -5.02 -2.86
CA GLU A 184 -11.28 -5.19 -4.28
C GLU A 184 -10.79 -4.04 -5.17
N GLY A 185 -10.48 -2.88 -4.59
CA GLY A 185 -9.89 -1.74 -5.27
C GLY A 185 -8.38 -1.60 -5.02
N TRP A 186 -7.70 -0.94 -5.95
CA TRP A 186 -6.32 -0.48 -5.76
C TRP A 186 -6.27 0.52 -4.61
N HIS A 187 -5.33 0.34 -3.70
CA HIS A 187 -5.13 1.21 -2.54
C HIS A 187 -3.67 1.18 -2.09
N SER A 188 -3.34 2.13 -1.22
CA SER A 188 -2.18 2.07 -0.31
C SER A 188 -2.73 2.07 1.10
N ASP A 189 -2.06 1.36 2.02
CA ASP A 189 -2.54 1.24 3.39
C ASP A 189 -2.39 2.55 4.17
N ILE A 190 -3.41 2.85 5.00
CA ILE A 190 -3.33 3.84 6.09
C ILE A 190 -2.97 5.26 5.61
N THR A 191 -3.39 5.64 4.39
CA THR A 191 -3.11 6.98 3.84
C THR A 191 -3.87 8.12 4.53
N PHE A 192 -4.81 7.81 5.42
CA PHE A 192 -5.57 8.77 6.22
C PHE A 192 -4.80 9.28 7.46
N GLU A 193 -3.70 8.63 7.86
CA GLU A 193 -2.89 9.08 8.98
C GLU A 193 -2.01 10.28 8.58
N PRO A 194 -1.73 11.22 9.51
CA PRO A 194 -0.84 12.35 9.22
C PRO A 194 0.58 11.93 8.82
N VAL A 195 1.05 10.79 9.36
CA VAL A 195 2.28 10.13 8.94
C VAL A 195 1.90 8.73 8.46
N PRO A 196 1.66 8.53 7.16
CA PRO A 196 1.25 7.24 6.61
C PRO A 196 2.29 6.13 6.83
N SER A 197 1.87 4.89 6.60
CA SER A 197 2.75 3.72 6.70
C SER A 197 3.92 3.83 5.71
N ASP A 198 5.13 3.54 6.20
CA ASP A 198 6.35 3.44 5.41
C ASP A 198 6.54 2.04 4.81
N TYR A 199 6.26 1.00 5.60
CA TYR A 199 6.31 -0.39 5.18
C TYR A 199 5.12 -1.19 5.73
N ALA A 200 4.61 -2.10 4.90
CA ALA A 200 3.67 -3.14 5.29
C ALA A 200 4.32 -4.52 5.10
N LEU A 201 4.08 -5.45 6.05
CA LEU A 201 4.53 -6.83 5.95
C LEU A 201 3.35 -7.78 6.08
N LEU A 202 3.09 -8.52 5.00
CA LEU A 202 2.07 -9.54 4.93
C LEU A 202 2.70 -10.93 5.07
N ARG A 203 2.37 -11.65 6.16
CA ARG A 203 2.75 -13.05 6.36
C ARG A 203 1.54 -13.95 6.08
N LEU A 204 1.68 -14.82 5.09
CA LEU A 204 0.62 -15.76 4.70
C LEU A 204 0.61 -16.97 5.66
N THR A 205 -0.44 -17.10 6.47
CA THR A 205 -0.59 -18.20 7.45
C THR A 205 -1.49 -19.33 6.96
N GLN A 206 -2.51 -19.00 6.17
CA GLN A 206 -3.42 -19.96 5.54
C GLN A 206 -3.77 -19.46 4.15
N LEU A 207 -3.64 -20.34 3.16
CA LEU A 207 -3.92 -20.03 1.77
C LEU A 207 -5.09 -20.87 1.24
N PRO A 208 -5.96 -20.30 0.39
CA PRO A 208 -6.94 -21.09 -0.34
C PRO A 208 -6.22 -22.00 -1.35
N LYS A 209 -6.88 -23.08 -1.79
CA LYS A 209 -6.33 -23.99 -2.81
C LYS A 209 -6.04 -23.28 -4.14
N THR A 210 -6.85 -22.27 -4.48
CA THR A 210 -6.77 -21.49 -5.72
C THR A 210 -7.26 -20.06 -5.48
N GLY A 211 -6.71 -19.09 -6.21
CA GLY A 211 -7.04 -17.67 -6.08
C GLY A 211 -6.49 -17.05 -4.79
N GLY A 212 -6.88 -15.81 -4.50
CA GLY A 212 -6.35 -15.05 -3.37
C GLY A 212 -5.02 -14.35 -3.65
N ASP A 213 -4.69 -14.19 -4.93
CA ASP A 213 -3.51 -13.44 -5.35
C ASP A 213 -3.62 -11.99 -4.88
N THR A 214 -2.48 -11.44 -4.45
CA THR A 214 -2.34 -10.01 -4.18
C THR A 214 -1.61 -9.41 -5.38
N LEU A 215 -2.09 -8.27 -5.87
CA LEU A 215 -1.48 -7.56 -6.98
C LEU A 215 -0.80 -6.29 -6.46
N TRP A 216 0.33 -5.94 -7.05
CA TRP A 216 1.08 -4.72 -6.76
C TRP A 216 1.22 -3.87 -8.01
N ALA A 217 1.25 -2.55 -7.83
CA ALA A 217 1.48 -1.58 -8.90
C ALA A 217 2.52 -0.56 -8.45
N SER A 218 3.35 -0.09 -9.38
CA SER A 218 4.37 0.92 -9.10
C SER A 218 3.81 2.32 -9.32
N GLY A 219 3.72 3.11 -8.24
CA GLY A 219 3.38 4.54 -8.35
C GLY A 219 4.39 5.32 -9.20
N TYR A 220 5.68 4.96 -9.12
CA TYR A 220 6.75 5.58 -9.91
C TYR A 220 6.57 5.32 -11.42
N GLU A 221 6.33 4.06 -11.80
CA GLU A 221 6.13 3.72 -13.21
C GLU A 221 4.86 4.36 -13.79
N VAL A 222 3.79 4.42 -12.98
CA VAL A 222 2.56 5.12 -13.37
C VAL A 222 2.87 6.59 -13.61
N TYR A 223 3.61 7.24 -12.70
CA TYR A 223 4.01 8.64 -12.83
C TYR A 223 4.84 8.87 -14.11
N ASP A 224 5.88 8.06 -14.33
CA ASP A 224 6.80 8.20 -15.46
C ASP A 224 6.11 8.01 -16.83
N ARG A 225 4.98 7.30 -16.88
CA ARG A 225 4.17 7.12 -18.09
C ARG A 225 3.19 8.26 -18.36
N ILE A 226 2.91 9.11 -17.39
CA ILE A 226 2.03 10.27 -17.56
C ILE A 226 2.79 11.35 -18.35
N SER A 227 2.11 12.01 -19.30
CA SER A 227 2.73 13.09 -20.06
C SER A 227 3.21 14.24 -19.14
N THR A 228 4.35 14.84 -19.45
CA THR A 228 4.94 15.93 -18.64
C THR A 228 3.97 17.08 -18.31
N PRO A 229 3.07 17.54 -19.22
CA PRO A 229 2.09 18.56 -18.85
C PRO A 229 1.12 18.12 -17.74
N VAL A 230 0.68 16.86 -17.77
CA VAL A 230 -0.23 16.29 -16.75
C VAL A 230 0.53 16.04 -15.44
N GLN A 231 1.78 15.57 -15.51
CA GLN A 231 2.65 15.47 -14.33
C GLN A 231 2.73 16.80 -13.56
N LYS A 232 3.09 17.90 -14.26
CA LYS A 232 3.17 19.25 -13.67
C LYS A 232 1.85 19.72 -13.08
N PHE A 233 0.74 19.39 -13.73
CA PHE A 233 -0.59 19.69 -13.20
C PHE A 233 -0.84 18.93 -11.89
N LEU A 234 -0.59 17.62 -11.86
CA LEU A 234 -0.78 16.78 -10.67
C LEU A 234 0.15 17.17 -9.51
N GLU A 235 1.41 17.55 -9.79
CA GLU A 235 2.37 18.07 -8.79
C GLU A 235 1.87 19.33 -8.07
N SER A 236 0.95 20.08 -8.68
CA SER A 236 0.35 21.28 -8.08
C SER A 236 -0.85 20.99 -7.16
N LEU A 237 -1.35 19.76 -7.14
CA LEU A 237 -2.56 19.39 -6.43
C LEU A 237 -2.24 18.76 -5.07
N THR A 238 -3.20 18.88 -4.15
CA THR A 238 -3.21 18.14 -2.90
C THR A 238 -4.45 17.25 -2.84
N ALA A 239 -4.38 16.15 -2.10
CA ALA A 239 -5.48 15.23 -1.90
C ALA A 239 -5.75 15.03 -0.41
N THR A 240 -7.03 14.88 -0.04
CA THR A 240 -7.47 14.56 1.32
C THR A 240 -7.94 13.11 1.37
N TYR A 241 -7.43 12.36 2.34
CA TYR A 241 -7.77 10.95 2.58
C TYR A 241 -8.50 10.86 3.92
N ALA A 242 -9.61 10.12 3.97
CA ALA A 242 -10.48 9.97 5.14
C ALA A 242 -11.10 8.56 5.20
#